data_AF-A0A8S3W8S4-F1
#
_entry.id   AF-A0A8S3W8S4-F1
#
_cell.length_a   1.000
_cell.length_b   1.000
_cell.length_c   1.000
_cell.angle_alpha   90.00
_cell.angle_beta   90.00
_cell.angle_gamma   90.00
#
_symmetry.space_group_name_H-M   'P 1'
#
loop_
_entity.id
_entity.type
_entity.pdbx_description
1 polymer ?
#
loop_
_entity_poly.entity_id
_entity_poly.type
_entity_poly.pdbx_seq_one_letter_code
_entity_poly.pdbx_strand_id
1 'polypeptide(L)'
;MVTKEFNHTINKLESDFTVATDFLQKGQDDLLKELEVANNKIKALELERTTLKSNIESLDRRLMSVEEISRNHNVEIQMVPEKRHENLLHLIQKLYDTVNVTLDTNCICAVRRIAKINP
;
A
#
# COMPACT_ATOMS: atom_id res chain seq x y z
N MET A 1 -68.69 33.27 -21.69
CA MET A 1 -67.86 32.40 -22.56
C MET A 1 -66.39 32.58 -22.21
N VAL A 2 -65.86 33.81 -22.25
CA VAL A 2 -64.48 34.17 -21.87
C VAL A 2 -64.03 33.65 -20.48
N THR A 3 -64.86 33.75 -19.45
CA THR A 3 -64.54 33.27 -18.09
C THR A 3 -64.38 31.75 -18.00
N LYS A 4 -65.07 30.97 -18.83
CA LYS A 4 -64.93 29.50 -18.84
C LYS A 4 -63.62 29.08 -19.51
N GLU A 5 -63.25 29.74 -20.61
CA GLU A 5 -61.98 29.49 -21.31
C GLU A 5 -60.78 29.95 -20.49
N PHE A 6 -60.91 31.08 -19.79
CA PHE A 6 -59.89 31.56 -18.86
C PHE A 6 -59.64 30.54 -17.73
N ASN A 7 -60.70 30.09 -17.05
CA ASN A 7 -60.56 29.09 -15.98
C ASN A 7 -60.04 27.74 -16.49
N HIS A 8 -60.43 27.31 -17.70
CA HIS A 8 -59.87 26.11 -18.31
C HIS A 8 -58.36 26.23 -18.56
N THR A 9 -57.91 27.40 -19.02
CA THR A 9 -56.48 27.67 -19.28
C THR A 9 -55.68 27.70 -17.98
N ILE A 10 -56.23 28.30 -16.91
CA ILE A 10 -55.60 28.31 -15.58
C ILE A 10 -55.48 26.89 -15.02
N ASN A 11 -56.56 26.10 -15.04
CA ASN A 11 -56.52 24.72 -14.53
C ASN A 11 -55.55 23.84 -15.32
N LYS A 12 -55.43 24.07 -16.64
CA LYS A 12 -54.45 23.37 -17.47
C LYS A 12 -53.02 23.77 -17.09
N LEU A 13 -52.77 25.05 -16.86
CA LEU A 13 -51.46 25.54 -16.42
C LEU A 13 -51.08 25.00 -15.05
N GLU A 14 -52.02 24.93 -14.10
CA GLU A 14 -51.82 24.31 -12.80
C GLU A 14 -51.45 22.84 -12.93
N SER A 15 -52.17 22.09 -13.76
CA SER A 15 -51.87 20.69 -14.05
C SER A 15 -50.47 20.51 -14.67
N ASP A 16 -50.12 21.32 -15.67
CA ASP A 16 -48.81 21.25 -16.33
C ASP A 16 -47.67 21.60 -15.35
N PHE A 17 -47.91 22.57 -14.45
CA PHE A 17 -46.96 22.95 -13.41
C PHE A 17 -46.77 21.86 -12.35
N THR A 18 -47.85 21.20 -11.92
CA THR A 18 -47.77 20.05 -11.01
C THR A 18 -46.97 18.92 -11.64
N VAL A 19 -47.24 18.56 -12.89
CA VAL A 19 -46.51 17.49 -13.60
C VAL A 19 -45.01 17.81 -13.72
N ALA A 20 -44.67 19.06 -14.05
CA ALA A 20 -43.27 19.48 -14.13
C ALA A 20 -42.58 19.42 -12.75
N THR A 21 -43.28 19.84 -11.70
CA THR A 21 -42.75 19.82 -10.32
C THR A 21 -42.53 18.38 -9.83
N ASP A 22 -43.49 17.48 -10.07
CA ASP A 22 -43.38 16.06 -9.70
C ASP A 22 -42.23 15.38 -10.43
N PHE A 23 -42.03 15.70 -11.72
CA PHE A 23 -40.91 15.18 -12.50
C PHE A 23 -39.56 15.63 -11.92
N LEU A 24 -39.43 16.92 -11.58
CA LEU A 24 -38.22 17.45 -10.97
C LEU A 24 -37.96 16.86 -9.58
N GLN A 25 -39.01 16.70 -8.76
CA GLN A 25 -38.90 16.09 -7.44
C GLN A 25 -38.42 14.64 -7.54
N LYS A 26 -38.97 13.85 -8.47
CA LYS A 26 -38.51 12.48 -8.69
C LYS A 26 -37.03 12.43 -9.12
N GLY A 27 -36.61 13.29 -10.03
CA GLY A 27 -35.21 13.39 -10.44
C GLY A 27 -34.29 13.77 -9.27
N GLN A 28 -34.75 14.67 -8.40
CA GLN A 28 -34.02 15.05 -7.18
C GLN A 28 -33.89 13.86 -6.22
N ASP A 29 -34.98 13.11 -5.99
CA ASP A 29 -34.97 11.95 -5.09
C ASP A 29 -34.03 10.85 -5.60
N ASP A 30 -34.00 10.60 -6.91
CA ASP A 30 -33.13 9.60 -7.51
C ASP A 30 -31.65 10.03 -7.42
N LEU A 31 -31.34 11.30 -7.66
CA LEU A 31 -29.99 11.86 -7.45
C LEU A 31 -29.53 11.75 -6.00
N LEU A 32 -30.41 12.02 -5.03
CA LEU A 32 -30.08 11.90 -3.61
C LEU A 32 -29.74 10.46 -3.23
N LYS A 33 -30.46 9.47 -3.77
CA LYS A 33 -30.16 8.05 -3.56
C LYS A 33 -28.82 7.66 -4.17
N GLU A 34 -28.53 8.08 -5.40
CA GLU A 34 -27.24 7.81 -6.05
C GLU A 34 -26.08 8.43 -5.26
N LEU A 35 -26.27 9.65 -4.76
CA LEU A 35 -25.29 10.35 -3.94
C LEU A 35 -25.05 9.62 -2.61
N GLU A 36 -26.10 9.11 -1.97
CA GLU A 36 -25.99 8.30 -0.76
C GLU A 36 -25.20 7.01 -1.01
N VAL A 37 -25.51 6.29 -2.08
CA VAL A 37 -24.79 5.07 -2.48
C VAL A 37 -23.31 5.36 -2.76
N ALA A 38 -23.03 6.42 -3.51
CA ALA A 38 -21.66 6.84 -3.80
C ALA A 38 -20.89 7.19 -2.53
N ASN A 39 -21.49 7.95 -1.62
CA ASN A 39 -20.88 8.31 -0.34
C ASN A 39 -20.60 7.10 0.54
N ASN A 40 -21.53 6.14 0.62
CA ASN A 40 -21.34 4.91 1.37
C ASN A 40 -20.19 4.08 0.79
N LYS A 41 -20.07 4.02 -0.53
CA LYS A 41 -18.97 3.36 -1.21
C LYS A 41 -17.63 4.04 -0.95
N ILE A 42 -17.58 5.38 -1.00
CA ILE A 42 -16.36 6.14 -0.68
C ILE A 42 -15.91 5.84 0.75
N LYS A 43 -16.81 5.90 1.73
CA LYS A 43 -16.48 5.58 3.13
C LYS A 43 -15.95 4.16 3.31
N ALA A 44 -16.57 3.18 2.65
CA ALA A 44 -16.11 1.80 2.69
C ALA A 44 -14.69 1.66 2.12
N LEU A 45 -14.41 2.30 0.98
CA LEU A 45 -13.09 2.28 0.34
C LEU A 45 -12.02 2.99 1.19
N GLU A 46 -12.36 4.11 1.83
CA GLU A 46 -11.45 4.82 2.74
C GLU A 46 -11.09 3.99 3.97
N LEU A 47 -12.07 3.27 4.53
CA LEU A 47 -11.86 2.34 5.62
C LEU A 47 -10.94 1.19 5.20
N GLU A 48 -11.25 0.54 4.07
CA GLU A 48 -10.45 -0.57 3.53
C GLU A 48 -9.01 -0.13 3.24
N ARG A 49 -8.81 1.03 2.62
CA ARG A 49 -7.49 1.62 2.39
C ARG A 49 -6.70 1.76 3.68
N THR A 50 -7.33 2.25 4.74
CA THR A 50 -6.67 2.50 6.03
C THR A 50 -6.27 1.17 6.68
N THR A 51 -7.16 0.18 6.67
CA THR A 51 -6.87 -1.17 7.17
C THR A 51 -5.74 -1.83 6.38
N LEU A 52 -5.78 -1.76 5.04
CA LEU A 52 -4.77 -2.35 4.19
C LEU A 52 -3.39 -1.72 4.41
N LYS A 53 -3.35 -0.38 4.52
CA LYS A 53 -2.11 0.34 4.84
C LYS A 53 -1.52 -0.12 6.18
N SER A 54 -2.33 -0.24 7.22
CA SER A 54 -1.89 -0.71 8.53
C SER A 54 -1.36 -2.15 8.48
N ASN A 55 -2.02 -3.02 7.71
CA ASN A 55 -1.57 -4.40 7.52
C ASN A 55 -0.23 -4.48 6.79
N ILE A 56 -0.03 -3.67 5.75
CA ILE A 56 1.24 -3.58 5.02
C ILE A 56 2.36 -3.13 5.96
N GLU A 57 2.15 -2.06 6.72
CA GLU A 57 3.14 -1.57 7.68
C GLU A 57 3.48 -2.61 8.76
N SER A 58 2.50 -3.38 9.20
CA SER A 58 2.71 -4.48 10.15
C SER A 58 3.55 -5.62 9.55
N LEU A 59 3.25 -6.01 8.31
CA LEU A 59 4.00 -7.04 7.59
C LEU A 59 5.43 -6.59 7.31
N ASP A 60 5.62 -5.34 6.93
CA ASP A 60 6.95 -4.75 6.68
C ASP A 60 7.82 -4.78 7.94
N ARG A 61 7.28 -4.37 9.09
CA ARG A 61 7.99 -4.49 10.38
C ARG A 61 8.39 -5.92 10.72
N ARG A 62 7.49 -6.89 10.47
CA ARG A 62 7.78 -8.31 10.70
C ARG A 62 8.87 -8.83 9.77
N LEU A 63 8.82 -8.43 8.50
CA LEU A 63 9.83 -8.81 7.51
C LEU A 63 11.20 -8.25 7.92
N MET A 64 11.27 -6.96 8.24
CA MET A 64 12.50 -6.30 8.72
C MET A 64 13.08 -7.00 9.94
N SER A 65 12.24 -7.36 10.92
CA SER A 65 12.70 -8.09 12.10
C SER A 65 13.26 -9.48 11.76
N VAL A 66 12.63 -10.22 10.84
CA VAL A 66 13.14 -11.52 10.40
C VAL A 66 14.46 -11.38 9.64
N GLU A 67 14.60 -10.37 8.78
CA GLU A 67 15.85 -10.10 8.07
C GLU A 67 16.98 -9.72 9.03
N GLU A 68 16.70 -8.88 10.03
CA GLU A 68 17.64 -8.50 11.07
C GLU A 68 18.12 -9.72 11.84
N ILE A 69 17.20 -10.57 12.33
CA ILE A 69 17.54 -11.81 13.03
C ILE A 69 18.39 -12.73 12.14
N SER A 70 18.03 -12.86 10.87
CA SER A 70 18.78 -13.67 9.91
C SER A 70 20.20 -13.15 9.66
N ARG A 71 20.46 -11.86 9.88
CA ARG A 71 21.77 -11.23 9.62
C ARG A 71 22.51 -10.83 10.89
N ASN A 72 21.93 -11.02 12.08
CA ASN A 72 22.49 -10.56 13.35
C ASN A 72 23.88 -11.14 13.67
N HIS A 73 24.19 -12.33 13.16
CA HIS A 73 25.51 -12.98 13.33
C HIS A 73 26.39 -12.90 12.08
N ASN A 74 25.96 -12.18 11.04
CA ASN A 74 26.75 -12.00 9.83
C ASN A 74 27.73 -10.85 10.04
N VAL A 75 29.00 -11.07 9.70
CA VAL A 75 30.02 -10.03 9.70
C VAL A 75 30.33 -9.66 8.25
N GLU A 76 30.18 -8.38 7.93
CA GLU A 76 30.58 -7.84 6.63
C GLU A 76 32.01 -7.32 6.71
N ILE A 77 32.88 -7.83 5.83
CA ILE A 77 34.27 -7.40 5.74
C ILE A 77 34.47 -6.73 4.39
N GLN A 78 34.75 -5.43 4.45
CA GLN A 78 34.95 -4.61 3.27
C GLN A 78 36.43 -4.47 2.92
N MET A 79 36.71 -3.98 1.71
CA MET A 79 38.07 -3.68 1.22
C MET A 79 39.03 -4.88 1.20
N VAL A 80 38.50 -6.09 1.09
CA VAL A 80 39.31 -7.30 0.94
C VAL A 80 39.71 -7.48 -0.53
N PRO A 81 41.00 -7.48 -0.89
CA PRO A 81 41.46 -7.70 -2.27
C PRO A 81 40.95 -9.03 -2.84
N GLU A 82 40.55 -9.05 -4.10
CA GLU A 82 40.00 -10.24 -4.78
C GLU A 82 41.09 -10.97 -5.57
N LYS A 83 41.11 -12.30 -5.51
CA LYS A 83 42.05 -13.15 -6.29
C LYS A 83 41.31 -14.28 -6.99
N ARG A 84 41.73 -14.58 -8.22
CA ARG A 84 41.25 -15.74 -8.98
C ARG A 84 41.73 -17.01 -8.23
N HIS A 85 40.80 -17.71 -7.58
CA HIS A 85 41.01 -18.94 -6.77
C HIS A 85 41.45 -18.69 -5.32
N GLU A 86 40.82 -17.72 -4.65
CA GLU A 86 41.02 -17.51 -3.22
C GLU A 86 40.32 -18.57 -2.35
N ASN A 87 40.93 -18.88 -1.21
CA ASN A 87 40.27 -19.58 -0.11
C ASN A 87 39.84 -18.54 0.92
N LEU A 88 38.54 -18.22 0.93
CA LEU A 88 37.97 -17.20 1.81
C LEU A 88 38.10 -17.60 3.29
N LEU A 89 37.92 -18.88 3.63
CA LEU A 89 38.02 -19.34 5.01
C LEU A 89 39.43 -19.11 5.58
N HIS A 90 40.45 -19.45 4.79
CA HIS A 90 41.86 -19.21 5.15
C HIS A 90 42.18 -17.73 5.30
N LEU A 91 41.59 -16.88 4.45
CA LEU A 91 41.72 -15.42 4.57
C LEU A 91 41.09 -14.92 5.88
N ILE A 92 39.89 -15.40 6.24
CA ILE A 92 39.25 -15.05 7.52
C ILE A 92 40.11 -15.47 8.71
N GLN A 93 40.63 -16.71 8.72
CA GLN A 93 41.52 -17.18 9.78
C GLN A 93 42.71 -16.24 9.98
N LYS A 94 43.39 -15.86 8.89
CA LYS A 94 44.52 -14.91 8.95
C LYS A 94 44.14 -13.55 9.50
N LEU A 95 42.94 -13.05 9.19
CA LEU A 95 42.46 -11.78 9.74
C LEU A 95 42.27 -11.88 11.25
N TYR A 96 41.68 -12.98 11.73
CA TYR A 96 41.47 -13.24 13.15
C TYR A 96 42.80 -13.44 13.91
N ASP A 97 43.75 -14.17 13.32
CA ASP A 97 45.11 -14.32 13.85
C ASP A 97 45.81 -12.97 13.98
N THR A 98 45.64 -12.07 13.00
CA THR A 98 46.24 -10.72 13.01
C THR A 98 45.73 -9.87 14.18
N VAL A 99 44.48 -10.07 14.60
CA VAL A 99 43.89 -9.37 15.76
C VAL A 99 44.00 -10.15 17.07
N ASN A 100 44.76 -11.26 17.09
CA ASN A 100 44.94 -12.15 18.24
C ASN A 100 43.62 -12.70 18.82
N VAL A 101 42.64 -13.00 17.96
CA VAL A 101 41.37 -13.62 18.36
C VAL A 101 41.29 -15.02 17.76
N THR A 102 40.96 -16.01 18.57
CA THR A 102 40.74 -17.38 18.09
C THR A 102 39.35 -17.52 17.47
N LEU A 103 39.29 -18.07 16.26
CA LEU A 103 38.05 -18.38 15.57
C LEU A 103 37.97 -19.88 15.30
N ASP A 104 36.96 -20.54 15.87
CA ASP A 104 36.63 -21.91 15.48
C ASP A 104 35.92 -21.89 14.12
N THR A 105 36.54 -22.51 13.13
CA THR A 105 35.97 -22.61 11.77
C THR A 105 34.67 -23.40 11.73
N ASN A 106 34.40 -24.28 12.71
CA ASN A 106 33.15 -25.03 12.77
C ASN A 106 31.95 -24.13 13.13
N CYS A 107 32.20 -22.97 13.72
CA CYS A 107 31.17 -21.98 14.02
C CYS A 107 30.79 -21.11 12.82
N ILE A 108 31.51 -21.22 11.70
CA ILE A 108 31.28 -20.42 10.50
C ILE A 108 30.32 -21.17 9.58
N CYS A 109 29.07 -20.70 9.49
CA CYS A 109 28.05 -21.31 8.63
C CYS A 109 28.37 -21.14 7.14
N ALA A 110 28.82 -19.95 6.71
CA ALA A 110 29.15 -19.67 5.33
C ALA A 110 30.06 -18.43 5.21
N VAL A 111 30.96 -18.44 4.22
CA VAL A 111 31.76 -17.28 3.81
C VAL A 111 31.62 -17.10 2.31
N ARG A 112 31.26 -15.90 1.87
CA ARG A 112 31.07 -15.60 0.44
C ARG A 112 31.39 -14.15 0.14
N ARG A 113 31.82 -13.90 -1.10
CA ARG A 113 31.82 -12.55 -1.68
C ARG A 113 30.38 -12.13 -1.94
N ILE A 114 30.09 -10.85 -1.75
CA ILE A 114 28.81 -10.25 -2.13
C ILE A 114 29.02 -9.55 -3.47
N ALA A 115 28.08 -9.73 -4.39
CA ALA A 115 28.11 -9.06 -5.69
C ALA A 115 28.05 -7.53 -5.49
N LYS A 116 28.87 -6.79 -6.23
CA LYS A 116 28.84 -5.33 -6.21
C LYS A 116 27.54 -4.85 -6.86
N ILE A 117 26.79 -4.01 -6.16
CA ILE A 117 25.64 -3.32 -6.73
C ILE A 117 26.18 -2.28 -7.71
N ASN A 118 25.77 -2.36 -8.98
CA ASN A 118 26.25 -1.50 -10.08
C ASN A 118 27.78 -1.55 -10.26
N PRO A 119 28.33 -2.66 -10.80
CA PRO A 119 29.77 -2.85 -10.98
C PRO A 119 30.42 -1.82 -11.92
#